data_AF-A0A5B0QJ29-F1
#
_entry.id   AF-A0A5B0QJ29-F1
#
_cell.length_a   1.000
_cell.length_b   1.000
_cell.length_c   1.000
_cell.angle_alpha   90.00
_cell.angle_beta   90.00
_cell.angle_gamma   90.00
#
_symmetry.space_group_name_H-M   'P 1'
#
loop_
_entity.id
_entity.type
_entity.pdbx_description
1 polymer ?
#
loop_
_entity_poly.entity_id
_entity_poly.type
_entity_poly.pdbx_seq_one_letter_code
_entity_poly.pdbx_strand_id
1 'polypeptide(L)'
;MKLYLDLTQNSPRFLGGSGRLSIAILSDHHNIFVKLVNLREFVSVHSPHNVPYSTDVPFALVRSLEVKGGFVFRVFDRSNGRVQGAHTMAGFHYNLIKWLYRVHERMLNELDIQTYVLYSQQKKLFAWLHDLIFTPLEGAPIMGLKISARPKWEPEDTPGPAKLKLLEFFAQHKNEEQVSFLTAFDLIDLFYKHHPLPGRPLEQPRKIPVDPYIEARVQFFLKLDEDQDAKYQNLFKKSRIQPQDDHLIRSSIELFEKKNDIPNLKSQTLSIHPRLLISIYYLQETPEYGFLLVLKQNDVELFRCREMSIAYKRLLRAMNYIHLAILDRMNLDSPERYERRKALFQWLHKNVVEPQTGIPIYGKIKLNVPNLAPWEDGSYRDEELFTPVQVELMEYLSSQNNPVNLKAHAASIFTAWYQLHFSSEFPTLVETVNQQSQDPRMAHSSS
;
A
#
# COMPACT_ATOMS: atom_id res chain seq x y z
N MET A 1 18.63 -14.34 6.15
CA MET A 1 18.71 -14.46 4.67
C MET A 1 17.36 -14.70 3.99
N LYS A 2 16.50 -15.60 4.48
CA LYS A 2 15.16 -15.85 3.89
C LYS A 2 14.27 -14.60 3.81
N LEU A 3 14.20 -13.81 4.89
CA LEU A 3 13.43 -12.55 4.93
C LEU A 3 13.95 -11.50 3.94
N TYR A 4 15.27 -11.38 3.80
CA TYR A 4 15.89 -10.50 2.81
C TYR A 4 15.47 -10.88 1.38
N LEU A 5 15.57 -12.17 1.01
CA LEU A 5 15.17 -12.65 -0.31
C LEU A 5 13.67 -12.42 -0.58
N ASP A 6 12.81 -12.73 0.40
CA ASP A 6 11.37 -12.50 0.32
C ASP A 6 11.05 -11.02 0.05
N LEU A 7 11.61 -10.12 0.86
CA LEU A 7 11.41 -8.68 0.69
C LEU A 7 12.01 -8.16 -0.62
N THR A 8 13.14 -8.68 -1.10
CA THR A 8 13.68 -8.25 -2.41
C THR A 8 12.79 -8.66 -3.58
N GLN A 9 12.14 -9.82 -3.51
CA GLN A 9 11.31 -10.34 -4.61
C GLN A 9 9.91 -9.73 -4.63
N ASN A 10 9.37 -9.38 -3.47
CA ASN A 10 7.97 -8.96 -3.31
C ASN A 10 7.78 -7.46 -3.03
N SER A 11 8.85 -6.65 -3.11
CA SER A 11 8.78 -5.23 -2.72
C SER A 11 8.18 -4.31 -3.80
N PRO A 12 7.40 -3.29 -3.39
CA PRO A 12 6.91 -2.24 -4.28
C PRO A 12 8.00 -1.47 -5.03
N ARG A 13 7.81 -1.27 -6.34
CA ARG A 13 8.71 -0.49 -7.22
C ARG A 13 8.80 1.01 -6.87
N PHE A 14 7.89 1.56 -6.06
CA PHE A 14 7.96 2.94 -5.54
C PHE A 14 9.14 3.19 -4.58
N LEU A 15 9.86 2.11 -4.26
CA LEU A 15 11.11 2.11 -3.50
C LEU A 15 12.31 1.70 -4.40
N GLY A 16 12.21 1.84 -5.73
CA GLY A 16 13.27 1.47 -6.68
C GLY A 16 14.53 2.34 -6.61
N GLY A 17 15.63 1.86 -7.19
CA GLY A 17 16.97 2.45 -7.10
C GLY A 17 17.16 3.81 -7.81
N SER A 18 16.17 4.30 -8.55
CA SER A 18 16.23 5.57 -9.28
C SER A 18 15.72 6.76 -8.44
N GLY A 19 16.45 7.08 -7.38
CA GLY A 19 16.64 8.47 -6.89
C GLY A 19 15.49 9.23 -6.20
N ARG A 20 14.21 8.83 -6.28
CA ARG A 20 13.12 9.56 -5.60
C ARG A 20 12.22 8.65 -4.76
N LEU A 21 11.96 9.05 -3.51
CA LEU A 21 11.02 8.38 -2.62
C LEU A 21 9.62 8.93 -2.91
N SER A 22 8.71 8.06 -3.35
CA SER A 22 7.31 8.43 -3.55
C SER A 22 6.48 8.30 -2.28
N ILE A 23 6.86 7.40 -1.36
CA ILE A 23 6.15 7.26 -0.08
C ILE A 23 6.37 8.51 0.77
N ALA A 24 5.29 9.18 1.18
CA ALA A 24 5.33 10.50 1.82
C ALA A 24 6.20 10.54 3.07
N ILE A 25 5.98 9.62 4.03
CA ILE A 25 6.77 9.55 5.27
C ILE A 25 8.28 9.42 4.97
N LEU A 26 8.66 8.58 4.01
CA LEU A 26 10.06 8.39 3.64
C LEU A 26 10.65 9.61 2.94
N SER A 27 9.89 10.21 2.03
CA SER A 27 10.26 11.46 1.35
C SER A 27 10.52 12.57 2.36
N ASP A 28 9.60 12.77 3.31
CA ASP A 28 9.70 13.84 4.30
C ASP A 28 10.91 13.67 5.22
N HIS A 29 11.09 12.46 5.77
CA HIS A 29 12.25 12.16 6.61
C HIS A 29 13.57 12.29 5.85
N HIS A 30 13.65 11.82 4.60
CA HIS A 30 14.86 11.97 3.80
C HIS A 30 15.14 13.42 3.43
N ASN A 31 14.12 14.21 3.07
CA ASN A 31 14.28 15.63 2.76
C ASN A 31 14.78 16.42 3.98
N ILE A 32 14.26 16.12 5.18
CA ILE A 32 14.75 16.72 6.43
C ILE A 32 16.22 16.33 6.65
N PHE A 33 16.57 15.06 6.52
CA PHE A 33 17.94 14.58 6.65
C PHE A 33 18.88 15.31 5.68
N VAL A 34 18.52 15.38 4.39
CA VAL A 34 19.31 16.05 3.34
C VAL A 34 19.51 17.54 3.66
N LYS A 35 18.48 18.24 4.14
CA LYS A 35 18.61 19.63 4.58
C LYS A 35 19.62 19.77 5.72
N LEU A 36 19.51 18.90 6.74
CA LEU A 36 20.38 18.94 7.91
C LEU A 36 21.84 18.64 7.57
N VAL A 37 22.13 17.57 6.83
CA VAL A 37 23.53 17.21 6.49
C VAL A 37 24.23 18.23 5.59
N ASN A 38 23.47 19.11 4.92
CA ASN A 38 23.99 20.20 4.10
C ASN A 38 24.04 21.55 4.85
N LEU A 39 23.66 21.61 6.13
CA LEU A 39 23.81 22.82 6.93
C LEU A 39 25.29 23.20 7.02
N ARG A 40 25.58 24.48 6.76
CA ARG A 40 26.95 25.02 6.77
C ARG A 40 27.65 24.81 8.12
N GLU A 41 26.87 24.87 9.19
CA GLU A 41 27.33 24.66 10.56
C GLU A 41 27.96 23.28 10.78
N PHE A 42 27.48 22.26 10.05
CA PHE A 42 27.99 20.89 10.14
C PHE A 42 29.16 20.66 9.18
N VAL A 43 29.49 21.59 8.28
CA VAL A 43 30.60 21.43 7.33
C VAL A 43 31.93 21.60 8.07
N SER A 44 32.81 20.62 7.86
CA SER A 44 34.13 20.56 8.46
C SER A 44 35.20 21.19 7.58
N VAL A 45 36.19 21.85 8.19
CA VAL A 45 37.45 22.21 7.49
C VAL A 45 38.20 20.92 7.17
N HIS A 46 38.84 20.80 6.00
CA HIS A 46 39.92 19.82 5.82
C HIS A 46 41.05 20.18 6.78
N SER A 47 41.05 19.60 7.97
CA SER A 47 42.05 19.84 9.00
C SER A 47 42.80 18.54 9.31
N PRO A 48 44.13 18.57 9.47
CA PRO A 48 44.90 17.42 9.94
C PRO A 48 44.68 17.12 11.44
N HIS A 49 43.90 17.93 12.16
CA HIS A 49 43.70 17.83 13.62
C HIS A 49 42.29 17.34 13.98
N ASN A 50 41.90 16.18 13.46
CA ASN A 50 40.70 15.49 13.92
C ASN A 50 41.00 14.78 15.24
N VAL A 51 40.06 14.79 16.19
CA VAL A 51 40.20 14.05 17.46
C VAL A 51 39.33 12.79 17.38
N PRO A 52 39.89 11.62 17.01
CA PRO A 52 39.13 10.38 16.91
C PRO A 52 38.54 9.99 18.27
N TYR A 53 37.38 9.34 18.27
CA TYR A 53 36.76 8.78 19.47
C TYR A 53 37.57 7.59 20.00
N SER A 54 37.81 6.61 19.13
CA SER A 54 38.66 5.45 19.39
C SER A 54 39.23 4.93 18.06
N THR A 55 40.15 3.96 18.12
CA THR A 55 40.73 3.34 16.93
C THR A 55 39.71 2.54 16.12
N ASP A 56 38.70 1.98 16.78
CA ASP A 56 37.78 1.00 16.18
C ASP A 56 36.46 1.63 15.73
N VAL A 57 36.12 2.82 16.24
CA VAL A 57 34.88 3.53 15.92
C VAL A 57 35.16 4.66 14.92
N PRO A 58 34.47 4.68 13.76
CA PRO A 58 34.75 5.61 12.66
C PRO A 58 34.13 6.99 12.90
N PHE A 59 34.50 7.62 14.02
CA PHE A 59 33.85 8.80 14.57
C PHE A 59 34.91 9.75 15.16
N ALA A 60 34.85 11.04 14.83
CA ALA A 60 35.77 12.04 15.37
C ALA A 60 35.09 13.40 15.59
N LEU A 61 35.73 14.21 16.43
CA LEU A 61 35.53 15.65 16.47
C LEU A 61 36.37 16.32 15.40
N VAL A 62 35.72 17.16 14.59
CA VAL A 62 36.37 17.94 13.53
C VAL A 62 36.10 19.41 13.76
N ARG A 63 37.04 20.28 13.38
CA ARG A 63 36.84 21.73 13.51
C ARG A 63 35.73 22.22 12.57
N SER A 64 34.79 23.00 13.11
CA SER A 64 33.75 23.65 12.31
C SER A 64 34.35 24.76 11.44
N LEU A 65 33.82 24.93 10.23
CA LEU A 65 34.16 26.06 9.34
C LEU A 65 33.51 27.38 9.80
N GLU A 66 32.26 27.31 10.26
CA GLU A 66 31.43 28.49 10.54
C GLU A 66 31.51 28.91 12.01
N VAL A 67 31.55 27.95 12.95
CA VAL A 67 31.56 28.26 14.38
C VAL A 67 32.99 28.46 14.85
N LYS A 68 33.37 29.73 15.09
CA LYS A 68 34.70 30.08 15.64
C LYS A 68 34.93 29.36 16.97
N GLY A 69 35.89 28.43 16.98
CA GLY A 69 36.24 27.64 18.17
C GLY A 69 35.31 26.46 18.44
N GLY A 70 34.32 26.21 17.58
CA GLY A 70 33.40 25.06 17.69
C GLY A 70 33.92 23.81 16.99
N PHE A 71 33.44 22.66 17.46
CA PHE A 71 33.71 21.35 16.86
C PHE A 71 32.40 20.73 16.35
N VAL A 72 32.52 19.81 15.40
CA VAL A 72 31.41 19.02 14.85
C VAL A 72 31.72 17.55 14.99
N PHE A 73 30.71 16.77 15.35
CA PHE A 73 30.77 15.32 15.31
C PHE A 73 30.62 14.85 13.87
N ARG A 74 31.54 13.98 13.41
CA ARG A 74 31.54 13.48 12.03
C ARG A 74 31.95 12.02 11.94
N VAL A 75 31.31 11.31 11.00
CA VAL A 75 31.63 9.94 10.60
C VAL A 75 32.73 9.95 9.54
N PHE A 76 33.63 8.97 9.58
CA PHE A 76 34.68 8.76 8.59
C PHE A 76 34.41 7.52 7.74
N ASP A 77 34.80 7.58 6.48
CA ASP A 77 34.89 6.39 5.62
C ASP A 77 36.08 5.54 6.09
N ARG A 78 35.82 4.28 6.45
CA ARG A 78 36.87 3.35 6.91
C ARG A 78 37.94 3.08 5.87
N SER A 79 37.62 3.17 4.58
CA SER A 79 38.55 2.82 3.50
C SER A 79 39.65 3.86 3.29
N ASN A 80 39.35 5.13 3.54
CA ASN A 80 40.24 6.24 3.19
C ASN A 80 40.47 7.22 4.35
N GLY A 81 39.80 7.03 5.49
CA GLY A 81 39.94 7.87 6.68
C GLY A 81 39.43 9.30 6.49
N ARG A 82 38.66 9.59 5.43
CA ARG A 82 38.10 10.92 5.16
C ARG A 82 36.71 11.04 5.77
N VAL A 83 36.36 12.27 6.13
CA VAL A 83 35.00 12.59 6.60
C VAL A 83 33.98 12.24 5.51
N GLN A 84 32.90 11.56 5.89
CA GLN A 84 31.83 11.26 4.97
C GLN A 84 31.16 12.53 4.44
N GLY A 85 31.06 12.62 3.11
CA GLY A 85 30.42 13.74 2.43
C GLY A 85 28.89 13.71 2.59
N ALA A 86 28.26 14.89 2.53
CA ALA A 86 26.80 15.01 2.67
C ALA A 86 26.03 14.19 1.63
N HIS A 87 26.50 14.17 0.38
CA HIS A 87 25.92 13.34 -0.69
C HIS A 87 25.97 11.84 -0.37
N THR A 88 27.11 11.36 0.13
CA THR A 88 27.29 9.95 0.50
C THR A 88 26.39 9.58 1.69
N MET A 89 26.37 10.43 2.73
CA MET A 89 25.46 10.26 3.88
C MET A 89 23.99 10.22 3.46
N ALA A 90 23.58 11.09 2.53
CA ALA A 90 22.23 11.08 1.98
C ALA A 90 21.90 9.77 1.26
N GLY A 91 22.83 9.24 0.45
CA GLY A 91 22.67 7.94 -0.20
C GLY A 91 22.54 6.77 0.79
N PHE A 92 23.34 6.76 1.85
CA PHE A 92 23.24 5.76 2.92
C PHE A 92 21.91 5.86 3.66
N HIS A 93 21.50 7.06 4.07
CA HIS A 93 20.24 7.28 4.74
C HIS A 93 19.05 6.84 3.87
N TYR A 94 19.06 7.20 2.58
CA TYR A 94 18.03 6.81 1.63
C TYR A 94 17.83 5.28 1.58
N ASN A 95 18.91 4.50 1.54
CA ASN A 95 18.82 3.04 1.52
C ASN A 95 18.43 2.47 2.88
N LEU A 96 18.91 3.05 3.99
CA LEU A 96 18.56 2.59 5.33
C LEU A 96 17.07 2.75 5.62
N ILE A 97 16.49 3.93 5.37
CA ILE A 97 15.08 4.18 5.67
C ILE A 97 14.13 3.32 4.82
N LYS A 98 14.54 2.96 3.60
CA LYS A 98 13.80 1.99 2.76
C LYS A 98 13.72 0.63 3.43
N TRP A 99 14.85 0.14 3.94
CA TRP A 99 14.90 -1.15 4.61
C TRP A 99 14.20 -1.13 5.96
N LEU A 100 14.38 -0.06 6.75
CA LEU A 100 13.64 0.14 8.00
C LEU A 100 12.13 0.09 7.76
N TYR A 101 11.63 0.84 6.77
CA TYR A 101 10.22 0.83 6.40
C TYR A 101 9.70 -0.58 6.12
N ARG A 102 10.38 -1.30 5.21
CA ARG A 102 9.98 -2.63 4.74
C ARG A 102 9.99 -3.68 5.84
N VAL A 103 11.09 -3.75 6.60
CA VAL A 103 11.22 -4.74 7.67
C VAL A 103 10.21 -4.44 8.77
N HIS A 104 10.06 -3.17 9.15
CA HIS A 104 9.12 -2.78 10.20
C HIS A 104 7.66 -3.00 9.78
N GLU A 105 7.29 -2.66 8.54
CA GLU A 105 5.95 -2.90 8.00
C GLU A 105 5.64 -4.40 7.97
N ARG A 106 6.60 -5.24 7.56
CA ARG A 106 6.45 -6.70 7.57
C ARG A 106 6.17 -7.24 8.96
N MET A 107 6.93 -6.81 9.97
CA MET A 107 6.77 -7.23 11.36
C MET A 107 5.44 -6.74 11.96
N LEU A 108 5.07 -5.48 11.70
CA LEU A 108 3.81 -4.92 12.19
C LEU A 108 2.57 -5.55 11.51
N ASN A 109 2.69 -5.97 10.25
CA ASN A 109 1.63 -6.67 9.53
C ASN A 109 1.37 -8.09 10.05
N GLU A 110 2.31 -8.70 10.78
CA GLU A 110 2.08 -9.96 11.49
C GLU A 110 1.25 -9.79 12.76
N LEU A 111 1.09 -8.54 13.22
CA LEU A 111 0.28 -8.21 14.38
C LEU A 111 -1.16 -7.89 13.96
N ASP A 112 -2.11 -8.31 14.79
CA ASP A 112 -3.53 -7.98 14.63
C ASP A 112 -3.84 -6.58 15.18
N ILE A 113 -3.23 -5.56 14.56
CA ILE A 113 -3.42 -4.15 14.93
C ILE A 113 -4.08 -3.36 13.81
N GLN A 114 -4.68 -2.22 14.15
CA GLN A 114 -5.27 -1.30 13.17
C GLN A 114 -4.18 -0.58 12.36
N THR A 115 -4.49 -0.23 11.11
CA THR A 115 -3.50 0.34 10.17
C THR A 115 -2.95 1.68 10.62
N TYR A 116 -3.76 2.53 11.27
CA TYR A 116 -3.26 3.81 11.76
C TYR A 116 -2.24 3.61 12.91
N VAL A 117 -2.37 2.52 13.68
CA VAL A 117 -1.42 2.15 14.73
C VAL A 117 -0.09 1.72 14.10
N LEU A 118 -0.14 0.95 13.01
CA LEU A 118 1.05 0.60 12.21
C LEU A 118 1.76 1.87 11.74
N TYR A 119 1.03 2.81 11.16
CA TYR A 119 1.59 4.09 10.73
C TYR A 119 2.18 4.92 11.89
N SER A 120 1.50 4.97 13.04
CA SER A 120 2.01 5.62 14.25
C SER A 120 3.35 5.03 14.70
N GLN A 121 3.49 3.70 14.67
CA GLN A 121 4.75 3.03 14.99
C GLN A 121 5.84 3.34 13.95
N GLN A 122 5.51 3.39 12.66
CA GLN A 122 6.45 3.82 11.62
C GLN A 122 6.97 5.24 11.87
N LYS A 123 6.10 6.19 12.21
CA LYS A 123 6.53 7.55 12.56
C LYS A 123 7.46 7.58 13.77
N LYS A 124 7.16 6.80 14.81
CA LYS A 124 8.02 6.71 16.01
C LYS A 124 9.41 6.17 15.66
N LEU A 125 9.49 5.14 14.81
CA LEU A 125 10.77 4.59 14.37
C LEU A 125 11.63 5.64 13.64
N PHE A 126 11.04 6.38 12.70
CA PHE A 126 11.80 7.41 11.96
C PHE A 126 12.12 8.65 12.79
N ALA A 127 11.27 9.03 13.76
CA ALA A 127 11.59 10.06 14.74
C ALA A 127 12.75 9.64 15.64
N TRP A 128 12.73 8.41 16.16
CA TRP A 128 13.83 7.85 16.93
C TRP A 128 15.13 7.77 16.13
N LEU A 129 15.08 7.35 14.86
CA LEU A 129 16.26 7.36 13.97
C LEU A 129 16.81 8.79 13.79
N HIS A 130 15.93 9.78 13.60
CA HIS A 130 16.33 11.18 13.49
C HIS A 130 17.04 11.64 14.77
N ASP A 131 16.48 11.33 15.93
CA ASP A 131 17.03 11.71 17.22
C ASP A 131 18.39 11.05 17.46
N LEU A 132 18.56 9.77 17.10
CA LEU A 132 19.87 9.11 17.14
C LEU A 132 20.92 9.80 16.27
N ILE A 133 20.54 10.38 15.14
CA ILE A 133 21.51 10.98 14.21
C ILE A 133 21.91 12.39 14.66
N PHE A 134 20.93 13.23 15.01
CA PHE A 134 21.15 14.67 15.15
C PHE A 134 21.10 15.18 16.59
N THR A 135 20.71 14.35 17.56
CA THR A 135 20.55 14.77 18.97
C THR A 135 21.48 13.96 19.90
N PRO A 136 21.66 14.41 21.17
CA PRO A 136 22.47 13.67 22.12
C PRO A 136 21.77 12.42 22.71
N LEU A 137 20.68 11.94 22.08
CA LEU A 137 20.01 10.70 22.49
C LEU A 137 21.00 9.53 22.45
N GLU A 138 21.23 8.87 23.60
CA GLU A 138 22.20 7.77 23.73
C GLU A 138 23.66 8.16 23.39
N GLY A 139 24.10 9.37 23.75
CA GLY A 139 25.50 9.81 23.60
C GLY A 139 25.66 10.94 22.58
N ALA A 140 26.87 11.18 22.07
CA ALA A 140 27.10 12.25 21.09
C ALA A 140 26.27 12.05 19.79
N PRO A 141 25.72 13.11 19.18
CA PRO A 141 25.03 12.99 17.90
C PRO A 141 25.99 12.48 16.82
N ILE A 142 25.52 11.62 15.92
CA ILE A 142 26.31 11.10 14.79
C ILE A 142 26.79 12.25 13.89
N MET A 143 25.94 13.26 13.74
CA MET A 143 26.28 14.53 13.10
C MET A 143 25.64 15.67 13.88
N GLY A 144 26.45 16.59 14.37
CA GLY A 144 25.96 17.74 15.12
C GLY A 144 27.09 18.62 15.64
N LEU A 145 26.72 19.74 16.23
CA LEU A 145 27.66 20.66 16.86
C LEU A 145 28.07 20.16 18.25
N LYS A 146 29.36 20.24 18.56
CA LYS A 146 29.87 20.21 19.92
C LYS A 146 30.14 21.64 20.37
N ILE A 147 29.28 22.15 21.24
CA ILE A 147 29.45 23.47 21.87
C ILE A 147 30.43 23.32 23.05
N SER A 148 31.70 23.16 22.74
CA SER A 148 32.77 23.13 23.74
C SER A 148 33.99 23.88 23.22
N ALA A 149 34.64 24.63 24.12
CA ALA A 149 35.88 25.36 23.81
C ALA A 149 37.08 24.41 23.59
N ARG A 150 36.94 23.11 23.88
CA ARG A 150 38.01 22.12 23.79
C ARG A 150 37.58 20.91 22.93
N PRO A 151 38.45 20.40 22.05
CA PRO A 151 38.19 19.17 21.30
C PRO A 151 38.48 17.93 22.16
N LYS A 152 37.66 17.70 23.18
CA LYS A 152 37.79 16.53 24.04
C LYS A 152 36.48 15.77 24.08
N TRP A 153 36.58 14.45 24.10
CA TRP A 153 35.46 13.57 24.38
C TRP A 153 35.12 13.62 25.86
N GLU A 154 33.84 13.69 26.14
CA GLU A 154 33.31 13.65 27.50
C GLU A 154 32.58 12.32 27.74
N PRO A 155 32.43 11.85 28.99
CA PRO A 155 31.75 10.60 29.28
C PRO A 155 30.35 10.52 28.66
N GLU A 156 29.60 11.63 28.67
CA GLU A 156 28.28 11.80 28.05
C GLU A 156 28.28 11.68 26.52
N ASP A 157 29.43 11.79 25.85
CA ASP A 157 29.52 11.62 24.40
C ASP A 157 29.54 10.13 23.99
N THR A 158 29.62 9.20 24.94
CA THR A 158 29.76 7.77 24.67
C THR A 158 28.58 7.23 23.86
N PRO A 159 28.80 6.77 22.60
CA PRO A 159 27.71 6.31 21.75
C PRO A 159 27.09 5.01 22.28
N GLY A 160 25.76 4.99 22.37
CA GLY A 160 24.98 3.80 22.69
C GLY A 160 24.96 2.76 21.56
N PRO A 161 24.38 1.57 21.80
CA PRO A 161 24.39 0.46 20.86
C PRO A 161 23.81 0.79 19.47
N ALA A 162 22.72 1.56 19.42
CA ALA A 162 22.10 1.94 18.14
C ALA A 162 22.99 2.91 17.34
N LYS A 163 23.64 3.86 18.04
CA LYS A 163 24.59 4.78 17.42
C LYS A 163 25.82 4.05 16.88
N LEU A 164 26.36 3.07 17.61
CA LEU A 164 27.49 2.27 17.13
C LEU A 164 27.15 1.56 15.81
N LYS A 165 25.96 0.95 15.71
CA LYS A 165 25.48 0.33 14.47
C LYS A 165 25.36 1.32 13.31
N LEU A 166 24.80 2.51 13.58
CA LEU A 166 24.70 3.57 12.58
C LEU A 166 26.07 4.12 12.16
N LEU A 167 27.01 4.29 13.10
CA LEU A 167 28.37 4.74 12.81
C LEU A 167 29.10 3.73 11.90
N GLU A 168 28.98 2.43 12.19
CA GLU A 168 29.51 1.38 11.32
C GLU A 168 28.87 1.41 9.93
N PHE A 169 27.55 1.57 9.86
CA PHE A 169 26.81 1.65 8.60
C PHE A 169 27.21 2.86 7.76
N PHE A 170 27.27 4.06 8.35
CA PHE A 170 27.62 5.28 7.63
C PHE A 170 29.11 5.36 7.26
N ALA A 171 29.97 4.56 7.90
CA ALA A 171 31.39 4.52 7.61
C ALA A 171 31.79 3.63 6.42
N GLN A 172 30.81 3.00 5.77
CA GLN A 172 31.03 2.20 4.59
C GLN A 172 31.58 3.04 3.42
N HIS A 173 32.37 2.41 2.56
CA HIS A 173 32.86 3.05 1.34
C HIS A 173 31.81 3.04 0.22
N LYS A 174 31.03 1.96 0.14
CA LYS A 174 29.98 1.75 -0.86
C LYS A 174 28.70 1.31 -0.19
N ASN A 175 27.60 1.58 -0.86
CA ASN A 175 26.28 1.23 -0.36
C ASN A 175 25.93 -0.19 -0.78
N GLU A 176 25.93 -1.12 0.18
CA GLU A 176 25.56 -2.51 -0.03
C GLU A 176 24.16 -2.77 0.53
N GLU A 177 23.27 -3.30 -0.32
CA GLU A 177 21.87 -3.53 0.08
C GLU A 177 21.75 -4.52 1.25
N GLN A 178 22.59 -5.55 1.28
CA GLN A 178 22.60 -6.54 2.35
C GLN A 178 22.99 -5.92 3.70
N VAL A 179 24.01 -5.07 3.71
CA VAL A 179 24.43 -4.34 4.93
C VAL A 179 23.33 -3.38 5.38
N SER A 180 22.66 -2.71 4.44
CA SER A 180 21.50 -1.85 4.74
C SER A 180 20.35 -2.64 5.37
N PHE A 181 20.05 -3.83 4.85
CA PHE A 181 19.04 -4.72 5.42
C PHE A 181 19.42 -5.18 6.84
N LEU A 182 20.65 -5.68 7.05
CA LEU A 182 21.09 -6.16 8.36
C LEU A 182 21.10 -5.04 9.40
N THR A 183 21.57 -3.85 9.01
CA THR A 183 21.54 -2.66 9.88
C THR A 183 20.11 -2.29 10.25
N ALA A 184 19.19 -2.29 9.28
CA ALA A 184 17.78 -2.00 9.55
C ALA A 184 17.16 -3.01 10.52
N PHE A 185 17.46 -4.30 10.35
CA PHE A 185 16.98 -5.36 11.23
C PHE A 185 17.49 -5.16 12.67
N ASP A 186 18.81 -4.98 12.85
CA ASP A 186 19.43 -4.73 14.16
C ASP A 186 18.86 -3.47 14.85
N LEU A 187 18.61 -2.40 14.08
CA LEU A 187 18.03 -1.17 14.60
C LEU A 187 16.58 -1.33 15.04
N ILE A 188 15.78 -2.13 14.34
CA ILE A 188 14.41 -2.43 14.75
C ILE A 188 14.39 -3.22 16.05
N ASP A 189 15.28 -4.21 16.20
CA ASP A 189 15.43 -4.95 17.45
C ASP A 189 15.81 -4.05 18.62
N LEU A 190 16.70 -3.07 18.41
CA LEU A 190 17.05 -2.06 19.41
C LEU A 190 15.90 -1.10 19.70
N PHE A 191 15.18 -0.67 18.66
CA PHE A 191 14.01 0.20 18.79
C PHE A 191 12.96 -0.45 19.71
N TYR A 192 12.67 -1.74 19.51
CA TYR A 192 11.67 -2.47 20.30
C TYR A 192 12.04 -2.69 21.77
N LYS A 193 13.31 -2.55 22.15
CA LYS A 193 13.70 -2.55 23.58
C LYS A 193 13.18 -1.34 24.33
N HIS A 194 13.03 -0.21 23.64
CA HIS A 194 12.57 1.06 24.22
C HIS A 194 11.14 1.42 23.81
N HIS A 195 10.67 0.87 22.69
CA HIS A 195 9.35 1.10 22.12
C HIS A 195 8.66 -0.26 21.91
N PRO A 196 8.10 -0.86 22.98
CA PRO A 196 7.52 -2.19 22.88
C PRO A 196 6.41 -2.22 21.83
N LEU A 197 6.29 -3.39 21.19
CA LEU A 197 5.24 -3.64 20.22
C LEU A 197 3.86 -3.34 20.83
N PRO A 198 2.93 -2.77 20.04
CA PRO A 198 1.58 -2.52 20.51
C PRO A 198 0.92 -3.84 20.94
N GLY A 199 0.56 -3.94 22.22
CA GLY A 199 0.13 -5.19 22.87
C GLY A 199 -1.38 -5.43 22.95
N ARG A 200 -2.20 -4.85 22.06
CA ARG A 200 -3.64 -5.14 22.05
C ARG A 200 -4.14 -5.46 20.64
N PRO A 201 -4.81 -6.61 20.44
CA PRO A 201 -5.69 -6.77 19.31
C PRO A 201 -6.86 -5.80 19.49
N LEU A 202 -7.01 -4.86 18.57
CA LEU A 202 -8.17 -3.98 18.51
C LEU A 202 -8.89 -4.25 17.20
N GLU A 203 -9.99 -4.98 17.37
CA GLU A 203 -11.00 -5.37 16.38
C GLU A 203 -10.43 -5.85 15.05
N GLN A 204 -10.50 -7.18 14.91
CA GLN A 204 -10.19 -7.93 13.70
C GLN A 204 -10.53 -7.10 12.46
N PRO A 205 -9.63 -7.01 11.46
CA PRO A 205 -10.12 -6.84 10.11
C PRO A 205 -11.10 -7.98 9.94
N ARG A 206 -12.38 -7.67 9.75
CA ARG A 206 -13.36 -8.65 9.30
C ARG A 206 -12.84 -9.12 7.95
N LYS A 207 -11.90 -10.08 7.94
CA LYS A 207 -11.99 -11.18 7.00
C LYS A 207 -13.44 -11.58 7.14
N ILE A 208 -14.19 -11.36 6.07
CA ILE A 208 -15.53 -11.91 5.93
C ILE A 208 -15.40 -13.29 6.54
N PRO A 209 -16.07 -13.60 7.67
CA PRO A 209 -16.19 -14.99 8.06
C PRO A 209 -16.60 -15.66 6.77
N VAL A 210 -15.81 -16.61 6.28
CA VAL A 210 -16.22 -17.43 5.14
C VAL A 210 -17.40 -18.19 5.68
N ASP A 211 -18.55 -17.52 5.65
CA ASP A 211 -19.80 -18.00 6.13
C ASP A 211 -20.04 -19.18 5.19
N PRO A 212 -20.03 -20.42 5.71
CA PRO A 212 -20.19 -21.59 4.85
C PRO A 212 -21.47 -21.48 4.00
N TYR A 213 -22.44 -20.69 4.47
CA TYR A 213 -23.62 -20.31 3.72
C TYR A 213 -23.34 -19.41 2.51
N ILE A 214 -22.51 -18.38 2.65
CA ILE A 214 -22.08 -17.51 1.54
C ILE A 214 -21.23 -18.33 0.55
N GLU A 215 -20.32 -19.18 1.04
CA GLU A 215 -19.50 -20.03 0.17
C GLU A 215 -20.35 -21.01 -0.65
N ALA A 216 -21.33 -21.67 -0.02
CA ALA A 216 -22.28 -22.54 -0.71
C ALA A 216 -23.07 -21.80 -1.82
N ARG A 217 -23.44 -20.54 -1.57
CA ARG A 217 -24.14 -19.69 -2.55
C ARG A 217 -23.24 -19.29 -3.71
N VAL A 218 -21.98 -18.94 -3.45
CA VAL A 218 -20.99 -18.67 -4.50
C VAL A 218 -20.81 -19.91 -5.38
N GLN A 219 -20.63 -21.08 -4.77
CA GLN A 219 -20.52 -22.35 -5.49
C GLN A 219 -21.77 -22.66 -6.33
N PHE A 220 -22.97 -22.37 -5.80
CA PHE A 220 -24.21 -22.52 -6.54
C PHE A 220 -24.26 -21.63 -7.80
N PHE A 221 -23.90 -20.35 -7.68
CA PHE A 221 -23.88 -19.45 -8.84
C PHE A 221 -22.78 -19.79 -9.85
N LEU A 222 -21.63 -20.31 -9.40
CA LEU A 222 -20.60 -20.83 -10.29
C LEU A 222 -21.09 -22.02 -11.10
N LYS A 223 -21.82 -22.95 -10.46
CA LYS A 223 -22.43 -24.14 -11.10
C LYS A 223 -23.51 -23.79 -12.12
N LEU A 224 -24.32 -22.77 -11.84
CA LEU A 224 -25.38 -22.30 -12.74
C LEU A 224 -24.88 -21.85 -14.12
N ASP A 225 -23.58 -21.59 -14.22
CA ASP A 225 -22.90 -21.01 -15.36
C ASP A 225 -21.70 -21.88 -15.84
N GLU A 226 -21.69 -23.17 -15.49
CA GLU A 226 -20.63 -24.13 -15.86
C GLU A 226 -20.49 -24.33 -17.39
N ASP A 227 -21.57 -24.23 -18.16
CA ASP A 227 -21.55 -24.43 -19.63
C ASP A 227 -21.12 -23.20 -20.44
N GLN A 228 -20.63 -22.14 -19.77
CA GLN A 228 -20.42 -20.82 -20.40
C GLN A 228 -18.96 -20.34 -20.38
N ASP A 229 -18.00 -21.24 -20.14
CA ASP A 229 -16.57 -20.89 -20.08
C ASP A 229 -16.07 -20.19 -21.36
N ALA A 230 -16.63 -20.55 -22.53
CA ALA A 230 -16.36 -19.87 -23.80
C ALA A 230 -16.77 -18.39 -23.79
N LYS A 231 -17.87 -18.02 -23.11
CA LYS A 231 -18.29 -16.61 -22.95
C LYS A 231 -17.28 -15.81 -22.13
N TYR A 232 -16.77 -16.38 -21.04
CA TYR A 232 -15.74 -15.72 -20.23
C TYR A 232 -14.44 -15.55 -20.98
N GLN A 233 -14.01 -16.56 -21.74
CA GLN A 233 -12.83 -16.45 -22.61
C GLN A 233 -12.99 -15.34 -23.67
N ASN A 234 -14.20 -15.18 -24.23
CA ASN A 234 -14.47 -14.13 -25.20
C ASN A 234 -14.31 -12.70 -24.64
N LEU A 235 -14.46 -12.50 -23.32
CA LEU A 235 -14.23 -11.21 -22.66
C LEU A 235 -12.75 -10.78 -22.66
N PHE A 236 -11.83 -11.70 -22.96
CA PHE A 236 -10.40 -11.44 -23.07
C PHE A 236 -9.92 -11.25 -24.51
N LYS A 237 -10.77 -11.50 -25.52
CA LYS A 237 -10.48 -11.18 -26.92
C LYS A 237 -10.35 -9.66 -27.11
N LYS A 238 -9.52 -9.22 -28.07
CA LYS A 238 -9.12 -7.80 -28.26
C LYS A 238 -10.24 -6.82 -28.65
N SER A 239 -11.52 -7.22 -28.67
CA SER A 239 -12.61 -6.32 -29.05
C SER A 239 -12.98 -5.37 -27.91
N ARG A 240 -13.01 -4.06 -28.19
CA ARG A 240 -13.42 -3.02 -27.21
C ARG A 240 -14.93 -3.01 -26.98
N ILE A 241 -15.69 -3.35 -28.02
CA ILE A 241 -17.15 -3.45 -28.02
C ILE A 241 -17.48 -4.92 -28.24
N GLN A 242 -18.20 -5.53 -27.31
CA GLN A 242 -18.72 -6.87 -27.55
C GLN A 242 -20.01 -6.71 -28.38
N PRO A 243 -20.21 -7.48 -29.46
CA PRO A 243 -21.42 -7.39 -30.28
C PRO A 243 -22.72 -7.54 -29.47
N GLN A 244 -22.62 -8.18 -28.31
CA GLN A 244 -23.70 -8.51 -27.38
C GLN A 244 -23.99 -7.40 -26.35
N ASP A 245 -23.23 -6.30 -26.34
CA ASP A 245 -23.46 -5.20 -25.41
C ASP A 245 -24.74 -4.45 -25.80
N ASP A 246 -25.77 -4.55 -24.98
CA ASP A 246 -26.99 -3.76 -25.09
C ASP A 246 -26.80 -2.31 -24.59
N HIS A 247 -27.85 -1.49 -24.74
CA HIS A 247 -27.83 -0.10 -24.31
C HIS A 247 -27.48 0.04 -22.82
N LEU A 248 -28.00 -0.84 -21.97
CA LEU A 248 -27.80 -0.75 -20.52
C LEU A 248 -26.33 -0.98 -20.12
N ILE A 249 -25.66 -1.95 -20.74
CA ILE A 249 -24.22 -2.18 -20.55
C ILE A 249 -23.43 -0.97 -21.04
N ARG A 250 -23.73 -0.45 -22.24
CA ARG A 250 -23.01 0.69 -22.82
C ARG A 250 -23.13 1.94 -21.94
N SER A 251 -24.33 2.31 -21.51
CA SER A 251 -24.55 3.46 -20.64
C SER A 251 -23.82 3.33 -19.29
N SER A 252 -23.78 2.12 -18.72
CA SER A 252 -23.09 1.87 -17.44
C SER A 252 -21.57 1.98 -17.58
N ILE A 253 -21.02 1.54 -18.71
CA ILE A 253 -19.61 1.68 -19.03
C ILE A 253 -19.25 3.16 -19.24
N GLU A 254 -20.05 3.89 -20.02
CA GLU A 254 -19.85 5.32 -20.26
C GLU A 254 -19.90 6.14 -18.97
N LEU A 255 -20.82 5.81 -18.06
CA LEU A 255 -20.90 6.45 -16.74
C LEU A 255 -19.61 6.27 -15.93
N PHE A 256 -19.04 5.06 -15.93
CA PHE A 256 -17.76 4.80 -15.28
C PHE A 256 -16.61 5.55 -15.95
N GLU A 257 -16.53 5.53 -17.29
CA GLU A 257 -15.46 6.19 -18.04
C GLU A 257 -15.46 7.71 -17.89
N LYS A 258 -16.63 8.36 -17.79
CA LYS A 258 -16.74 9.81 -17.55
C LYS A 258 -16.15 10.24 -16.21
N LYS A 259 -16.20 9.38 -15.18
CA LYS A 259 -15.62 9.65 -13.86
C LYS A 259 -14.16 9.23 -13.73
N ASN A 260 -13.57 8.68 -14.80
CA ASN A 260 -12.24 8.07 -14.80
C ASN A 260 -11.11 9.06 -15.20
N ASP A 261 -11.24 10.34 -14.86
CA ASP A 261 -10.19 11.34 -15.14
C ASP A 261 -9.13 11.30 -14.02
N ILE A 262 -7.94 10.78 -14.34
CA ILE A 262 -6.83 10.73 -13.38
C ILE A 262 -6.07 12.06 -13.45
N PRO A 263 -5.93 12.79 -12.33
CA PRO A 263 -5.12 14.00 -12.30
C PRO A 263 -3.65 13.66 -12.59
N ASN A 264 -2.83 14.65 -12.91
CA ASN A 264 -1.41 14.40 -13.15
C ASN A 264 -0.69 13.98 -11.85
N LEU A 265 -0.49 12.67 -11.67
CA LEU A 265 0.14 12.08 -10.48
C LEU A 265 1.68 12.05 -10.54
N LYS A 266 2.29 12.60 -11.60
CA LYS A 266 3.75 12.64 -11.72
C LYS A 266 4.33 13.44 -10.55
N SER A 267 5.41 12.93 -9.96
CA SER A 267 6.15 13.60 -8.88
C SER A 267 5.36 13.81 -7.57
N GLN A 268 4.13 13.33 -7.46
CA GLN A 268 3.37 13.41 -6.22
C GLN A 268 3.84 12.35 -5.22
N THR A 269 3.72 12.67 -3.94
CA THR A 269 3.90 11.70 -2.87
C THR A 269 2.62 10.89 -2.67
N LEU A 270 2.77 9.69 -2.11
CA LEU A 270 1.67 8.76 -1.90
C LEU A 270 1.79 8.06 -0.55
N SER A 271 0.68 7.47 -0.12
CA SER A 271 0.65 6.43 0.91
C SER A 271 0.14 5.12 0.29
N ILE A 272 0.67 3.99 0.74
CA ILE A 272 0.26 2.64 0.34
C ILE A 272 -0.45 2.03 1.54
N HIS A 273 -1.59 1.38 1.29
CA HIS A 273 -2.26 0.65 2.36
C HIS A 273 -1.43 -0.58 2.74
N PRO A 274 -1.15 -0.82 4.04
CA PRO A 274 -0.19 -1.84 4.46
C PRO A 274 -0.64 -3.28 4.19
N ARG A 275 -1.95 -3.51 3.97
CA ARG A 275 -2.55 -4.85 3.79
C ARG A 275 -3.41 -5.01 2.53
N LEU A 276 -3.67 -3.92 1.81
CA LEU A 276 -4.53 -3.91 0.63
C LEU A 276 -3.73 -3.33 -0.51
N LEU A 277 -3.92 -3.83 -1.72
CA LEU A 277 -3.22 -3.35 -2.91
C LEU A 277 -3.86 -2.05 -3.40
N ILE A 278 -3.83 -1.01 -2.58
CA ILE A 278 -4.32 0.32 -2.89
C ILE A 278 -3.31 1.37 -2.45
N SER A 279 -3.38 2.54 -3.07
CA SER A 279 -2.60 3.72 -2.72
C SER A 279 -3.45 4.97 -2.80
N ILE A 280 -3.01 6.01 -2.10
CA ILE A 280 -3.55 7.34 -2.22
C ILE A 280 -2.44 8.32 -2.55
N TYR A 281 -2.66 9.11 -3.60
CA TYR A 281 -1.78 10.19 -4.00
C TYR A 281 -2.23 11.50 -3.37
N TYR A 282 -1.28 12.25 -2.86
CA TYR A 282 -1.54 13.55 -2.24
C TYR A 282 -1.46 14.67 -3.28
N LEU A 283 -2.61 15.28 -3.57
CA LEU A 283 -2.76 16.27 -4.63
C LEU A 283 -2.18 17.61 -4.16
N GLN A 284 -1.04 18.01 -4.72
CA GLN A 284 -0.33 19.24 -4.30
C GLN A 284 -1.16 20.52 -4.46
N GLU A 285 -2.00 20.59 -5.50
CA GLU A 285 -2.86 21.75 -5.77
C GLU A 285 -4.06 21.83 -4.83
N THR A 286 -4.49 20.70 -4.28
CA THR A 286 -5.64 20.57 -3.36
C THR A 286 -5.29 19.59 -2.23
N PRO A 287 -4.46 20.01 -1.26
CA PRO A 287 -3.87 19.11 -0.25
C PRO A 287 -4.89 18.49 0.71
N GLU A 288 -6.11 19.04 0.78
CA GLU A 288 -7.26 18.49 1.49
C GLU A 288 -7.93 17.31 0.75
N TYR A 289 -7.44 16.96 -0.43
CA TYR A 289 -7.90 15.82 -1.21
C TYR A 289 -6.77 14.86 -1.55
N GLY A 290 -7.12 13.57 -1.56
CA GLY A 290 -6.28 12.52 -2.11
C GLY A 290 -6.93 11.86 -3.32
N PHE A 291 -6.14 11.19 -4.14
CA PHE A 291 -6.64 10.40 -5.26
C PHE A 291 -6.31 8.92 -5.04
N LEU A 292 -7.35 8.11 -4.84
CA LEU A 292 -7.25 6.70 -4.46
C LEU A 292 -7.24 5.79 -5.69
N LEU A 293 -6.33 4.81 -5.68
CA LEU A 293 -6.06 3.91 -6.79
C LEU A 293 -5.72 2.50 -6.32
N VAL A 294 -6.20 1.50 -7.06
CA VAL A 294 -5.78 0.10 -6.90
C VAL A 294 -4.41 -0.13 -7.56
N LEU A 295 -3.59 -0.98 -6.94
CA LEU A 295 -2.26 -1.38 -7.39
C LEU A 295 -2.31 -2.80 -7.97
N LYS A 296 -1.44 -3.13 -8.93
CA LYS A 296 -1.30 -4.52 -9.44
C LYS A 296 -0.45 -5.37 -8.49
N GLN A 297 -0.75 -6.67 -8.45
CA GLN A 297 -0.09 -7.64 -7.56
C GLN A 297 1.35 -8.01 -7.97
N ASN A 298 1.68 -7.99 -9.27
CA ASN A 298 3.00 -8.42 -9.78
C ASN A 298 3.90 -7.28 -10.24
N ASP A 299 3.35 -6.09 -10.26
CA ASP A 299 4.10 -4.89 -10.52
C ASP A 299 3.37 -3.84 -9.73
N VAL A 300 4.02 -3.21 -8.75
CA VAL A 300 3.42 -2.08 -8.03
C VAL A 300 3.45 -0.84 -8.94
N GLU A 301 3.05 -1.06 -10.19
CA GLU A 301 2.71 -0.10 -11.22
C GLU A 301 1.24 0.24 -11.06
N LEU A 302 0.94 1.50 -11.35
CA LEU A 302 -0.40 2.03 -11.29
C LEU A 302 -1.32 1.30 -12.27
N PHE A 303 -2.52 0.95 -11.81
CA PHE A 303 -3.61 0.66 -12.72
C PHE A 303 -3.88 1.91 -13.56
N ARG A 304 -3.55 1.85 -14.86
CA ARG A 304 -3.83 2.97 -15.76
C ARG A 304 -5.35 3.09 -15.93
N CYS A 305 -5.89 4.30 -16.15
CA CYS A 305 -7.33 4.52 -16.41
C CYS A 305 -7.92 3.45 -17.35
N ARG A 306 -7.18 3.19 -18.44
CA ARG A 306 -7.57 2.25 -19.49
C ARG A 306 -7.67 0.81 -19.00
N GLU A 307 -6.78 0.38 -18.13
CA GLU A 307 -6.78 -0.97 -17.57
C GLU A 307 -7.95 -1.12 -16.60
N MET A 308 -8.20 -0.10 -15.78
CA MET A 308 -9.33 -0.06 -14.84
C MET A 308 -10.65 -0.16 -15.60
N SER A 309 -10.81 0.62 -16.66
CA SER A 309 -11.97 0.53 -17.54
C SER A 309 -12.11 -0.86 -18.16
N ILE A 310 -11.01 -1.51 -18.58
CA ILE A 310 -11.08 -2.87 -19.14
C ILE A 310 -11.54 -3.88 -18.08
N ALA A 311 -10.98 -3.83 -16.88
CA ALA A 311 -11.33 -4.73 -15.79
C ALA A 311 -12.80 -4.52 -15.35
N TYR A 312 -13.22 -3.28 -15.15
CA TYR A 312 -14.60 -2.93 -14.83
C TYR A 312 -15.59 -3.44 -15.89
N LYS A 313 -15.29 -3.23 -17.19
CA LYS A 313 -16.12 -3.74 -18.30
C LYS A 313 -16.26 -5.26 -18.27
N ARG A 314 -15.19 -5.97 -17.96
CA ARG A 314 -15.19 -7.44 -17.88
C ARG A 314 -16.03 -7.92 -16.72
N LEU A 315 -15.83 -7.33 -15.54
CA LEU A 315 -16.61 -7.65 -14.34
C LEU A 315 -18.10 -7.39 -14.53
N LEU A 316 -18.47 -6.23 -15.07
CA LEU A 316 -19.85 -5.86 -15.35
C LEU A 316 -20.53 -6.90 -16.27
N ARG A 317 -19.85 -7.32 -17.35
CA ARG A 317 -20.37 -8.33 -18.28
C ARG A 317 -20.46 -9.72 -17.64
N ALA A 318 -19.44 -10.13 -16.88
CA ALA A 318 -19.40 -11.39 -16.17
C ALA A 318 -20.56 -11.51 -15.16
N MET A 319 -20.75 -10.49 -14.32
CA MET A 319 -21.87 -10.44 -13.38
C MET A 319 -23.22 -10.44 -14.12
N ASN A 320 -23.31 -9.78 -15.28
CA ASN A 320 -24.52 -9.83 -16.09
C ASN A 320 -24.79 -11.23 -16.65
N TYR A 321 -23.77 -12.03 -17.01
CA TYR A 321 -23.99 -13.41 -17.47
C TYR A 321 -24.64 -14.26 -16.39
N ILE A 322 -24.10 -14.24 -15.17
CA ILE A 322 -24.66 -14.93 -14.01
C ILE A 322 -26.11 -14.46 -13.77
N HIS A 323 -26.32 -13.14 -13.78
CA HIS A 323 -27.63 -12.56 -13.53
C HIS A 323 -28.65 -12.99 -14.59
N LEU A 324 -28.32 -12.91 -15.88
CA LEU A 324 -29.23 -13.34 -16.95
C LEU A 324 -29.60 -14.82 -16.81
N ALA A 325 -28.63 -15.68 -16.47
CA ALA A 325 -28.86 -17.10 -16.26
C ALA A 325 -29.88 -17.38 -15.12
N ILE A 326 -29.93 -16.52 -14.11
CA ILE A 326 -30.93 -16.59 -13.03
C ILE A 326 -32.28 -16.08 -13.51
N LEU A 327 -32.31 -14.90 -14.15
CA LEU A 327 -33.55 -14.27 -14.62
C LEU A 327 -34.28 -15.14 -15.65
N ASP A 328 -33.53 -15.84 -16.52
CA ASP A 328 -34.07 -16.80 -17.48
C ASP A 328 -34.77 -17.98 -16.78
N ARG A 329 -34.17 -18.52 -15.70
CA ARG A 329 -34.72 -19.65 -14.93
C ARG A 329 -35.91 -19.27 -14.06
N MET A 330 -35.94 -18.01 -13.59
CA MET A 330 -37.08 -17.45 -12.86
C MET A 330 -38.24 -17.04 -13.79
N ASN A 331 -38.05 -17.10 -15.11
CA ASN A 331 -39.04 -16.77 -16.12
C ASN A 331 -39.68 -15.38 -15.91
N LEU A 332 -38.85 -14.39 -15.53
CA LEU A 332 -39.30 -13.02 -15.28
C LEU A 332 -39.61 -12.29 -16.60
N ASP A 333 -40.55 -11.34 -16.53
CA ASP A 333 -40.92 -10.53 -17.68
C ASP A 333 -39.82 -9.53 -18.09
N SER A 334 -39.93 -8.99 -19.31
CA SER A 334 -38.91 -8.09 -19.86
C SER A 334 -38.72 -6.79 -19.04
N PRO A 335 -39.79 -6.10 -18.56
CA PRO A 335 -39.64 -4.92 -17.71
C PRO A 335 -38.92 -5.20 -16.39
N GLU A 336 -39.29 -6.26 -15.66
CA GLU A 336 -38.66 -6.60 -14.38
C GLU A 336 -37.20 -7.02 -14.60
N ARG A 337 -36.94 -7.81 -15.64
CA ARG A 337 -35.57 -8.20 -16.05
C ARG A 337 -34.70 -6.97 -16.31
N TYR A 338 -35.23 -5.94 -16.97
CA TYR A 338 -34.50 -4.71 -17.24
C TYR A 338 -34.18 -3.94 -15.95
N GLU A 339 -35.16 -3.73 -15.08
CA GLU A 339 -34.95 -2.95 -13.84
C GLU A 339 -34.02 -3.68 -12.85
N ARG A 340 -34.11 -5.00 -12.70
CA ARG A 340 -33.16 -5.78 -11.86
C ARG A 340 -31.73 -5.65 -12.37
N ARG A 341 -31.49 -5.76 -13.69
CA ARG A 341 -30.15 -5.58 -14.28
C ARG A 341 -29.62 -4.16 -14.07
N LYS A 342 -30.47 -3.15 -14.26
CA LYS A 342 -30.11 -1.75 -14.03
C LYS A 342 -29.74 -1.48 -12.57
N ALA A 343 -30.48 -2.06 -11.62
CA ALA A 343 -30.18 -1.98 -10.20
C ALA A 343 -28.81 -2.59 -9.86
N LEU A 344 -28.48 -3.76 -10.42
CA LEU A 344 -27.16 -4.38 -10.27
C LEU A 344 -26.03 -3.46 -10.75
N PHE A 345 -26.16 -2.89 -11.94
CA PHE A 345 -25.11 -2.04 -12.52
C PHE A 345 -24.92 -0.73 -11.75
N GLN A 346 -26.01 -0.13 -11.30
CA GLN A 346 -25.96 1.05 -10.44
C GLN A 346 -25.32 0.74 -9.08
N TRP A 347 -25.63 -0.42 -8.49
CA TRP A 347 -25.02 -0.87 -7.25
C TRP A 347 -23.52 -1.09 -7.40
N LEU A 348 -23.07 -1.75 -8.48
CA LEU A 348 -21.65 -1.95 -8.75
C LEU A 348 -20.92 -0.61 -8.92
N HIS A 349 -21.50 0.33 -9.69
CA HIS A 349 -20.91 1.65 -9.88
C HIS A 349 -20.74 2.40 -8.55
N LYS A 350 -21.75 2.38 -7.69
CA LYS A 350 -21.70 3.01 -6.36
C LYS A 350 -20.57 2.40 -5.52
N ASN A 351 -20.47 1.09 -5.41
CA ASN A 351 -19.40 0.45 -4.62
C ASN A 351 -17.98 0.83 -5.08
N VAL A 352 -17.80 1.12 -6.37
CA VAL A 352 -16.48 1.48 -6.92
C VAL A 352 -16.16 2.97 -6.73
N VAL A 353 -17.09 3.87 -7.06
CA VAL A 353 -16.80 5.31 -7.23
C VAL A 353 -17.50 6.19 -6.20
N GLU A 354 -18.67 5.79 -5.71
CA GLU A 354 -19.52 6.59 -4.80
C GLU A 354 -20.25 5.68 -3.81
N PRO A 355 -19.52 5.05 -2.88
CA PRO A 355 -20.11 4.09 -1.98
C PRO A 355 -21.02 4.79 -0.98
N GLN A 356 -22.07 4.08 -0.55
CA GLN A 356 -22.99 4.59 0.49
C GLN A 356 -22.33 4.61 1.88
N THR A 357 -21.36 3.71 2.09
CA THR A 357 -20.63 3.53 3.34
C THR A 357 -19.14 3.43 3.03
N GLY A 358 -18.29 4.07 3.84
CA GLY A 358 -16.85 4.08 3.64
C GLY A 358 -16.40 5.02 2.51
N ILE A 359 -15.23 4.74 1.95
CA ILE A 359 -14.60 5.55 0.91
C ILE A 359 -14.54 4.79 -0.42
N PRO A 360 -14.51 5.48 -1.59
CA PRO A 360 -14.43 4.80 -2.88
C PRO A 360 -13.12 4.02 -3.03
N ILE A 361 -13.13 2.99 -3.88
CA ILE A 361 -11.91 2.23 -4.24
C ILE A 361 -11.16 2.86 -5.42
N TYR A 362 -11.76 3.88 -6.04
CA TYR A 362 -11.22 4.60 -7.16
C TYR A 362 -11.74 6.04 -7.20
N GLY A 363 -10.81 7.01 -7.23
CA GLY A 363 -11.14 8.41 -7.47
C GLY A 363 -10.71 9.38 -6.36
N LYS A 364 -11.19 10.62 -6.47
CA LYS A 364 -10.84 11.72 -5.55
C LYS A 364 -11.63 11.60 -4.24
N ILE A 365 -10.95 11.68 -3.10
CA ILE A 365 -11.55 11.67 -1.77
C ILE A 365 -11.10 12.89 -0.97
N LYS A 366 -11.97 13.38 -0.08
CA LYS A 366 -11.63 14.42 0.89
C LYS A 366 -10.94 13.79 2.09
N LEU A 367 -9.86 14.38 2.56
CA LEU A 367 -9.11 13.94 3.72
C LEU A 367 -9.51 14.74 4.96
N ASN A 368 -9.60 14.08 6.11
CA ASN A 368 -9.79 14.76 7.40
C ASN A 368 -8.57 15.62 7.76
N VAL A 369 -7.37 15.11 7.47
CA VAL A 369 -6.10 15.82 7.66
C VAL A 369 -5.37 15.92 6.32
N PRO A 370 -4.89 17.11 5.90
CA PRO A 370 -4.17 17.27 4.65
C PRO A 370 -2.96 16.35 4.56
N ASN A 371 -2.78 15.71 3.39
CA ASN A 371 -1.68 14.77 3.11
C ASN A 371 -1.56 13.59 4.08
N LEU A 372 -2.67 13.16 4.69
CA LEU A 372 -2.72 11.98 5.56
C LEU A 372 -3.79 11.02 5.05
N ALA A 373 -3.41 9.77 4.79
CA ALA A 373 -4.35 8.78 4.28
C ALA A 373 -5.39 8.40 5.35
N PRO A 374 -6.62 8.01 4.96
CA PRO A 374 -7.63 7.57 5.93
C PRO A 374 -7.16 6.40 6.82
N TRP A 375 -6.37 5.48 6.28
CA TRP A 375 -5.79 4.36 7.05
C TRP A 375 -4.58 4.73 7.91
N GLU A 376 -4.07 5.95 7.80
CA GLU A 376 -2.97 6.51 8.61
C GLU A 376 -3.50 7.45 9.72
N ASP A 377 -4.73 7.94 9.58
CA ASP A 377 -5.36 8.91 10.47
C ASP A 377 -6.27 8.23 11.51
N GLY A 378 -5.93 8.42 12.79
CA GLY A 378 -6.70 7.88 13.91
C GLY A 378 -8.11 8.47 14.04
N SER A 379 -8.44 9.55 13.32
CA SER A 379 -9.81 10.07 13.27
C SER A 379 -10.80 9.09 12.60
N TYR A 380 -10.32 8.21 11.72
CA TYR A 380 -11.12 7.18 11.05
C TYR A 380 -11.20 5.86 11.83
N ARG A 381 -10.71 5.80 13.08
CA ARG A 381 -10.59 4.52 13.83
C ARG A 381 -11.90 3.75 14.01
N ASP A 382 -13.02 4.48 14.08
CA ASP A 382 -14.35 3.92 14.33
C ASP A 382 -15.13 3.76 13.00
N GLU A 383 -14.52 4.06 11.86
CA GLU A 383 -15.13 4.02 10.53
C GLU A 383 -14.70 2.77 9.74
N GLU A 384 -15.68 2.05 9.19
CA GLU A 384 -15.42 1.00 8.21
C GLU A 384 -15.06 1.65 6.86
N LEU A 385 -13.76 1.79 6.59
CA LEU A 385 -13.26 2.45 5.37
C LEU A 385 -13.70 1.71 4.10
N PHE A 386 -13.72 0.38 4.13
CA PHE A 386 -14.07 -0.45 2.99
C PHE A 386 -14.97 -1.60 3.41
N THR A 387 -16.04 -1.80 2.66
CA THR A 387 -16.92 -2.95 2.82
C THR A 387 -16.26 -4.24 2.32
N PRO A 388 -16.73 -5.42 2.76
CA PRO A 388 -16.37 -6.72 2.18
C PRO A 388 -16.34 -6.78 0.66
N VAL A 389 -17.36 -6.20 0.00
CA VAL A 389 -17.47 -6.17 -1.47
C VAL A 389 -16.38 -5.31 -2.08
N GLN A 390 -16.04 -4.19 -1.43
CA GLN A 390 -14.96 -3.33 -1.90
C GLN A 390 -13.59 -3.99 -1.78
N VAL A 391 -13.35 -4.77 -0.72
CA VAL A 391 -12.12 -5.58 -0.59
C VAL A 391 -12.04 -6.61 -1.70
N GLU A 392 -13.12 -7.35 -1.97
CA GLU A 392 -13.20 -8.31 -3.08
C GLU A 392 -12.97 -7.64 -4.45
N LEU A 393 -13.52 -6.44 -4.65
CA LEU A 393 -13.28 -5.64 -5.86
C LEU A 393 -11.81 -5.25 -6.00
N MET A 394 -11.14 -4.84 -4.91
CA MET A 394 -9.70 -4.54 -4.92
C MET A 394 -8.86 -5.78 -5.23
N GLU A 395 -9.21 -6.94 -4.69
CA GLU A 395 -8.55 -8.21 -4.99
C GLU A 395 -8.71 -8.57 -6.47
N TYR A 396 -9.92 -8.50 -7.01
CA TYR A 396 -10.16 -8.71 -8.44
C TYR A 396 -9.30 -7.77 -9.30
N LEU A 397 -9.35 -6.46 -8.99
CA LEU A 397 -8.65 -5.44 -9.75
C LEU A 397 -7.13 -5.60 -9.66
N SER A 398 -6.60 -5.99 -8.50
CA SER A 398 -5.16 -6.13 -8.30
C SER A 398 -4.58 -7.44 -8.85
N SER A 399 -5.40 -8.50 -8.94
CA SER A 399 -4.99 -9.85 -9.37
C SER A 399 -4.64 -9.96 -10.87
N GLN A 400 -4.01 -11.09 -11.23
CA GLN A 400 -3.87 -11.44 -12.64
C GLN A 400 -5.24 -11.71 -13.26
N ASN A 401 -5.64 -10.80 -14.16
CA ASN A 401 -6.88 -10.90 -14.91
C ASN A 401 -6.84 -12.10 -15.87
N ASN A 402 -7.52 -13.18 -15.49
CA ASN A 402 -7.79 -14.34 -16.34
C ASN A 402 -9.28 -14.75 -16.24
N PRO A 403 -9.80 -15.59 -17.15
CA PRO A 403 -11.22 -15.97 -17.15
C PRO A 403 -11.69 -16.65 -15.86
N VAL A 404 -10.86 -17.49 -15.25
CA VAL A 404 -11.20 -18.24 -14.02
C VAL A 404 -11.34 -17.28 -12.84
N ASN A 405 -10.35 -16.40 -12.64
CA ASN A 405 -10.40 -15.38 -11.59
C ASN A 405 -11.58 -14.43 -11.80
N LEU A 406 -11.84 -14.01 -13.05
CA LEU A 406 -12.99 -13.16 -13.37
C LEU A 406 -14.31 -13.83 -12.98
N LYS A 407 -14.48 -15.12 -13.32
CA LYS A 407 -15.70 -15.88 -13.00
C LYS A 407 -15.88 -16.00 -11.48
N ALA A 408 -14.81 -16.34 -10.75
CA ALA A 408 -14.83 -16.46 -9.29
C ALA A 408 -15.21 -15.14 -8.59
N HIS A 409 -14.51 -14.05 -8.90
CA HIS A 409 -14.79 -12.74 -8.31
C HIS A 409 -16.17 -12.20 -8.72
N ALA A 410 -16.59 -12.41 -9.98
CA ALA A 410 -17.93 -12.02 -10.42
C ALA A 410 -19.03 -12.75 -9.65
N ALA A 411 -18.86 -14.06 -9.41
CA ALA A 411 -19.80 -14.84 -8.61
C ALA A 411 -19.81 -14.38 -7.15
N SER A 412 -18.65 -14.14 -6.55
CA SER A 412 -18.52 -13.62 -5.18
C SER A 412 -19.25 -12.28 -5.00
N ILE A 413 -18.94 -11.30 -5.86
CA ILE A 413 -19.53 -9.96 -5.81
C ILE A 413 -21.04 -10.00 -6.13
N PHE A 414 -21.45 -10.80 -7.13
CA PHE A 414 -22.85 -10.97 -7.45
C PHE A 414 -23.64 -11.61 -6.30
N THR A 415 -23.04 -12.60 -5.60
CA THR A 415 -23.65 -13.23 -4.43
C THR A 415 -23.95 -12.20 -3.34
N ALA A 416 -23.01 -11.28 -3.08
CA ALA A 416 -23.20 -10.22 -2.10
C ALA A 416 -24.39 -9.30 -2.47
N TRP A 417 -24.49 -8.91 -3.75
CA TRP A 417 -25.64 -8.15 -4.23
C TRP A 417 -26.95 -8.92 -4.10
N TYR A 418 -26.99 -10.17 -4.54
CA TYR A 418 -28.19 -10.99 -4.50
C TYR A 418 -28.64 -11.24 -3.06
N GLN A 419 -27.71 -11.46 -2.13
CA GLN A 419 -28.03 -11.59 -0.71
C GLN A 419 -28.59 -10.30 -0.11
N LEU A 420 -28.06 -9.14 -0.51
CA LEU A 420 -28.54 -7.86 -0.01
C LEU A 420 -29.97 -7.53 -0.49
N HIS A 421 -30.30 -7.87 -1.73
CA HIS A 421 -31.54 -7.43 -2.38
C HIS A 421 -32.62 -8.51 -2.51
N PHE A 422 -32.23 -9.80 -2.51
CA PHE A 422 -33.09 -10.94 -2.82
C PHE A 422 -32.81 -12.15 -1.91
N SER A 423 -32.38 -11.92 -0.66
CA SER A 423 -32.06 -13.00 0.30
C SER A 423 -33.17 -14.03 0.48
N SER A 424 -34.44 -13.59 0.46
CA SER A 424 -35.62 -14.44 0.60
C SER A 424 -35.95 -15.26 -0.65
N GLU A 425 -35.48 -14.85 -1.83
CA GLU A 425 -35.73 -15.56 -3.09
C GLU A 425 -34.76 -16.73 -3.31
N PHE A 426 -33.62 -16.74 -2.61
CA PHE A 426 -32.57 -17.73 -2.82
C PHE A 426 -33.02 -19.19 -2.61
N PRO A 427 -33.77 -19.55 -1.53
CA PRO A 427 -34.26 -20.92 -1.37
C PRO A 427 -35.12 -21.38 -2.55
N THR A 428 -36.05 -20.53 -2.98
CA THR A 428 -36.94 -20.79 -4.13
C THR A 428 -36.15 -20.95 -5.42
N LEU A 429 -35.10 -20.17 -5.62
CA LEU A 429 -34.21 -20.28 -6.78
C LEU A 429 -33.49 -21.64 -6.81
N VAL A 430 -32.97 -22.09 -5.67
CA VAL A 430 -32.31 -23.40 -5.54
C VAL A 430 -33.27 -24.53 -5.86
N GLU A 431 -34.50 -24.48 -5.32
CA GLU A 431 -35.54 -25.47 -5.60
C GLU A 431 -35.90 -25.52 -7.09
N THR A 432 -36.12 -24.35 -7.71
CA THR A 432 -36.47 -24.24 -9.14
C THR A 432 -35.38 -24.83 -10.04
N VAL A 433 -34.11 -24.57 -9.73
CA VAL A 433 -32.95 -25.10 -10.50
C VAL A 433 -32.82 -26.61 -10.35
N ASN A 434 -33.03 -27.13 -9.14
CA ASN A 434 -32.98 -28.57 -8.87
C ASN A 434 -34.12 -29.32 -9.57
N GLN A 435 -35.32 -28.74 -9.62
CA GLN A 435 -36.47 -29.30 -10.34
C GLN A 435 -36.24 -29.31 -11.86
N GLN A 436 -35.70 -28.23 -12.43
CA GLN A 436 -35.37 -28.16 -13.86
C GLN A 436 -34.27 -29.14 -14.29
N SER A 437 -33.36 -29.48 -13.39
CA SER A 437 -32.29 -30.46 -13.63
C SER A 437 -32.76 -31.91 -13.56
N GLN A 438 -33.97 -32.16 -13.00
CA GLN A 438 -34.59 -33.49 -12.88
C GLN A 438 -35.65 -33.79 -13.96
N ASP A 439 -36.04 -32.81 -14.78
CA ASP A 439 -37.04 -33.00 -15.85
C ASP A 439 -36.39 -33.03 -17.26
N PRO A 440 -36.17 -34.22 -17.86
CA PRO A 440 -35.47 -34.36 -19.14
C PRO A 440 -36.29 -33.86 -20.36
N ARG A 441 -37.52 -33.36 -20.18
CA ARG A 441 -38.41 -32.94 -21.28
C ARG A 441 -38.19 -31.51 -21.79
N MET A 442 -37.39 -30.70 -21.10
CA MET A 442 -37.13 -29.29 -21.48
C MET A 442 -35.83 -29.06 -22.26
N ALA A 443 -35.01 -30.10 -22.48
CA ALA A 443 -33.72 -30.00 -23.18
C ALA A 443 -33.81 -29.83 -24.72
N HIS A 444 -35.01 -29.78 -25.31
CA HIS A 444 -35.20 -29.79 -26.78
C HIS A 444 -35.97 -28.61 -27.36
N SER A 445 -36.21 -27.53 -26.61
CA SER A 445 -36.88 -26.33 -27.14
C SER A 445 -35.98 -25.10 -27.14
N SER A 446 -34.81 -25.19 -27.77
CA SER A 446 -33.97 -24.03 -28.12
C SER A 446 -33.05 -24.41 -29.27
N SER A 447 -33.57 -24.29 -30.50
CA SER A 447 -32.81 -24.30 -31.75
C SER A 447 -33.20 -23.09 -32.57
#